data_AF-A0A3M0XU76-F1
#
_entry.id   AF-A0A3M0XU76-F1
#
_cell.length_a   1.000
_cell.length_b   1.000
_cell.length_c   1.000
_cell.angle_alpha   90.00
_cell.angle_beta   90.00
_cell.angle_gamma   90.00
#
_symmetry.space_group_name_H-M   'P 1'
#
loop_
_entity.id
_entity.type
_entity.pdbx_description
1 polymer ?
#
loop_
_entity_poly.entity_id
_entity_poly.type
_entity_poly.pdbx_seq_one_letter_code
_entity_poly.pdbx_strand_id
1 'polypeptide(L)'
;MRTTAPGASYTRGAEETKRAGGGNPSHSGPSGTHRHRLAPAAELRLNPLPGRPLQKRSDGFHGRRADENSQGHGTVTFLGRIIDFFLRGNVTPFLIVISLIAGVLAIVVTPREEEPQIVVPMADVYVSAPGLPAAEVERQIATPLEKLLYQIDGVEHVYSASRPGSAVVTVRFFVGEDREDSLVKIYNKVFSNLDRIPPDIVSWVVKPVEIDDVPIVIVTLWSDRPQQIDDFALRRIAEELDIALQAVPETNRTSIVGGRPRVVRVELDPDALAARQTSPLEVAWALGVSNVRARAGDFDQADRSFLVDVGDFFTDAEDLRRAVVNVVDGIPVHLGDVATLVDGPAERSGYTWIGFGAAEGDPDLAVA
;
A
#
# COMPACT_ATOMS: atom_id res chain seq x y z
N MET A 1 1.27 -40.62 -14.05
CA MET A 1 1.06 -40.69 -12.59
C MET A 1 0.61 -39.31 -12.16
N ARG A 2 -0.70 -39.11 -11.94
CA ARG A 2 -1.30 -37.79 -11.68
C ARG A 2 -1.08 -37.44 -10.22
N THR A 3 -0.39 -36.32 -9.94
CA THR A 3 -0.40 -35.67 -8.65
C THR A 3 -0.87 -34.23 -8.86
N THR A 4 -2.02 -33.92 -8.29
CA THR A 4 -2.70 -32.63 -8.31
C THR A 4 -2.17 -31.75 -7.19
N ALA A 5 -1.74 -30.54 -7.52
CA ALA A 5 -1.41 -29.49 -6.56
C ALA A 5 -2.68 -28.89 -5.93
N PRO A 6 -2.66 -28.43 -4.67
CA PRO A 6 -3.81 -27.80 -4.05
C PRO A 6 -3.86 -26.29 -4.33
N GLY A 7 -4.98 -25.83 -4.87
CA GLY A 7 -5.33 -24.42 -4.98
C GLY A 7 -5.86 -23.86 -3.65
N ALA A 8 -5.39 -22.67 -3.28
CA ALA A 8 -5.90 -21.92 -2.15
C ALA A 8 -7.32 -21.42 -2.48
N SER A 9 -8.31 -21.93 -1.74
CA SER A 9 -9.71 -21.53 -1.82
C SER A 9 -10.09 -20.90 -0.49
N TYR A 10 -10.45 -19.62 -0.51
CA TYR A 10 -10.96 -18.88 0.65
C TYR A 10 -12.46 -19.25 0.83
N THR A 11 -12.83 -19.95 1.89
CA THR A 11 -14.24 -20.21 2.23
C THR A 11 -14.60 -19.64 3.59
N ARG A 12 -15.49 -18.65 3.53
CA ARG A 12 -16.37 -18.14 4.60
C ARG A 12 -17.37 -19.24 4.99
N GLY A 13 -17.55 -19.51 6.27
CA GLY A 13 -18.58 -20.43 6.77
C GLY A 13 -18.66 -20.43 8.30
N ALA A 14 -19.64 -19.71 8.83
CA ALA A 14 -20.06 -19.79 10.21
C ALA A 14 -20.83 -21.10 10.43
N GLU A 15 -20.59 -21.77 11.56
CA GLU A 15 -21.57 -22.74 12.07
C GLU A 15 -21.57 -22.81 13.59
N GLU A 16 -22.79 -23.03 14.05
CA GLU A 16 -23.37 -22.86 15.37
C GLU A 16 -23.23 -24.18 16.15
N THR A 17 -22.76 -24.15 17.41
CA THR A 17 -22.90 -25.32 18.29
C THR A 17 -23.43 -24.96 19.65
N LYS A 18 -24.59 -25.55 19.93
CA LYS A 18 -25.39 -25.51 21.16
C LYS A 18 -25.14 -26.79 21.93
N ARG A 19 -24.64 -26.73 23.18
CA ARG A 19 -24.79 -27.78 24.19
C ARG A 19 -24.84 -27.23 25.61
N ALA A 20 -25.59 -27.97 26.43
CA ALA A 20 -26.21 -27.63 27.69
C ALA A 20 -25.47 -28.17 28.93
N GLY A 21 -25.85 -27.63 30.10
CA GLY A 21 -25.69 -28.21 31.45
C GLY A 21 -24.38 -27.79 32.15
N GLY A 22 -24.34 -27.34 33.40
CA GLY A 22 -25.30 -27.27 34.50
C GLY A 22 -24.50 -27.26 35.81
N GLY A 23 -24.92 -26.52 36.84
CA GLY A 23 -24.38 -26.65 38.20
C GLY A 23 -24.15 -25.33 38.97
N ASN A 24 -25.06 -25.03 39.88
CA ASN A 24 -24.95 -24.08 41.02
C ASN A 24 -24.67 -24.94 42.31
N PRO A 25 -24.24 -24.47 43.50
CA PRO A 25 -24.83 -23.33 44.23
C PRO A 25 -23.96 -22.43 45.16
N SER A 26 -24.52 -21.25 45.42
CA SER A 26 -24.63 -20.50 46.71
C SER A 26 -23.40 -19.94 47.46
N HIS A 27 -23.36 -18.60 47.64
CA HIS A 27 -23.65 -17.96 48.94
C HIS A 27 -23.86 -16.41 48.88
N SER A 28 -25.00 -15.97 49.47
CA SER A 28 -25.33 -14.73 50.24
C SER A 28 -24.90 -13.30 49.82
N GLY A 29 -25.91 -12.40 49.72
CA GLY A 29 -25.81 -10.93 49.47
C GLY A 29 -25.47 -10.04 50.70
N PRO A 30 -25.89 -8.74 50.80
CA PRO A 30 -27.04 -8.08 50.14
C PRO A 30 -26.84 -6.66 49.54
N SER A 31 -27.88 -6.22 48.81
CA SER A 31 -28.44 -4.87 48.63
C SER A 31 -27.63 -3.69 48.06
N GLY A 32 -28.10 -3.19 46.92
CA GLY A 32 -27.78 -1.88 46.35
C GLY A 32 -28.49 -1.65 45.01
N THR A 33 -29.71 -1.13 45.07
CA THR A 33 -30.61 -0.85 43.94
C THR A 33 -30.17 0.36 43.12
N HIS A 34 -29.89 0.19 41.81
CA HIS A 34 -30.15 1.21 40.78
C HIS A 34 -30.27 0.51 39.41
N ARG A 35 -31.50 0.45 38.86
CA ARG A 35 -31.77 0.01 37.48
C ARG A 35 -32.11 1.23 36.63
N HIS A 36 -31.25 1.57 35.68
CA HIS A 36 -31.64 2.32 34.50
C HIS A 36 -32.27 1.35 33.50
N ARG A 37 -33.58 1.49 33.30
CA ARG A 37 -34.36 0.76 32.29
C ARG A 37 -34.45 1.65 31.05
N LEU A 38 -33.96 1.16 29.92
CA LEU A 38 -34.22 1.73 28.60
C LEU A 38 -35.73 1.59 28.29
N ALA A 39 -36.33 2.69 27.87
CA ALA A 39 -37.72 2.79 27.45
C ALA A 39 -37.89 2.36 25.97
N PRO A 40 -39.08 1.84 25.58
CA PRO A 40 -39.37 1.45 24.21
C PRO A 40 -39.84 2.64 23.34
N ALA A 41 -39.93 2.35 22.04
CA ALA A 41 -40.29 3.22 20.92
C ALA A 41 -41.43 4.23 21.19
N ALA A 42 -41.20 5.47 20.76
CA ALA A 42 -42.18 6.55 20.76
C ALA A 42 -43.10 6.45 19.53
N GLU A 43 -44.36 6.09 19.76
CA GLU A 43 -45.47 6.34 18.82
C GLU A 43 -45.84 7.83 18.86
N LEU A 44 -45.78 8.49 17.70
CA LEU A 44 -46.22 9.86 17.50
C LEU A 44 -47.76 9.91 17.54
N ARG A 45 -48.34 10.29 18.69
CA ARG A 45 -49.79 10.55 18.80
C ARG A 45 -50.13 11.94 18.24
N LEU A 46 -50.90 11.96 17.16
CA LEU A 46 -51.61 13.14 16.67
C LEU A 46 -52.73 13.52 17.65
N ASN A 47 -52.70 14.76 18.16
CA ASN A 47 -53.82 15.35 18.89
C ASN A 47 -54.93 15.78 17.91
N PRO A 48 -56.22 15.47 18.16
CA PRO A 48 -57.31 16.00 17.37
C PRO A 48 -57.64 17.45 17.78
N LEU A 49 -57.87 18.31 16.78
CA LEU A 49 -58.38 19.68 16.95
C LEU A 49 -59.84 19.67 17.44
N PRO A 50 -60.26 20.64 18.27
CA PRO A 50 -61.62 20.71 18.79
C PRO A 50 -62.64 21.15 17.72
N GLY A 51 -63.70 20.36 17.57
CA GLY A 51 -64.82 20.65 16.67
C GLY A 51 -65.69 21.82 17.15
N ARG A 52 -66.07 22.70 16.21
CA ARG A 52 -67.20 23.62 16.35
C ARG A 52 -68.41 23.05 15.61
N PRO A 53 -69.63 23.15 16.16
CA PRO A 53 -70.81 22.54 15.57
C PRO A 53 -71.32 23.35 14.36
N LEU A 54 -71.80 22.62 13.36
CA LEU A 54 -72.48 23.18 12.19
C LEU A 54 -73.91 23.60 12.56
N GLN A 55 -74.15 24.92 12.58
CA GLN A 55 -75.49 25.48 12.70
C GLN A 55 -76.16 25.49 11.31
N LYS A 56 -77.22 24.71 11.18
CA LYS A 56 -78.13 24.69 10.03
C LYS A 56 -78.85 26.04 9.96
N ARG A 57 -78.71 26.80 8.87
CA ARG A 57 -79.56 27.95 8.57
C ARG A 57 -80.00 27.92 7.11
N SER A 58 -81.30 27.83 6.96
CA SER A 58 -82.06 27.81 5.73
C SER A 58 -82.16 29.21 5.10
N ASP A 59 -82.62 29.18 3.85
CA ASP A 59 -83.35 30.22 3.12
C ASP A 59 -82.57 31.19 2.25
N GLY A 60 -83.07 31.34 1.02
CA GLY A 60 -82.94 32.58 0.26
C GLY A 60 -82.35 32.45 -1.14
N PHE A 61 -83.03 31.73 -2.03
CA PHE A 61 -82.84 31.85 -3.47
C PHE A 61 -83.30 33.25 -3.91
N HIS A 62 -82.39 34.18 -4.20
CA HIS A 62 -82.68 35.42 -4.92
C HIS A 62 -81.56 35.70 -5.94
N GLY A 63 -81.92 35.60 -7.21
CA GLY A 63 -81.05 35.95 -8.32
C GLY A 63 -80.69 37.43 -8.29
N ARG A 64 -79.39 37.71 -8.38
CA ARG A 64 -78.88 38.98 -8.89
C ARG A 64 -77.94 38.67 -10.04
N ARG A 65 -78.33 39.20 -11.20
CA ARG A 65 -77.46 39.39 -12.37
C ARG A 65 -76.18 40.09 -11.90
N ALA A 66 -75.04 39.47 -12.17
CA ALA A 66 -73.74 40.10 -12.03
C ALA A 66 -73.33 40.58 -13.43
N ASP A 67 -73.33 41.89 -13.58
CA ASP A 67 -72.75 42.59 -14.72
C ASP A 67 -71.23 42.36 -14.75
N GLU A 68 -70.77 41.86 -15.89
CA GLU A 68 -69.64 42.33 -16.68
C GLU A 68 -68.67 43.33 -16.01
N ASN A 69 -67.49 42.86 -15.61
CA ASN A 69 -66.20 43.48 -15.98
C ASN A 69 -65.01 42.55 -15.66
N SER A 70 -64.61 41.74 -16.63
CA SER A 70 -63.31 41.06 -16.60
C SER A 70 -62.24 42.00 -17.15
N GLN A 71 -61.56 42.72 -16.27
CA GLN A 71 -60.25 43.30 -16.55
C GLN A 71 -59.23 42.73 -15.57
N GLY A 72 -58.83 41.48 -15.83
CA GLY A 72 -57.60 40.93 -15.27
C GLY A 72 -56.41 41.56 -15.97
N HIS A 73 -55.86 42.65 -15.41
CA HIS A 73 -54.50 43.08 -15.72
C HIS A 73 -53.56 41.97 -15.27
N GLY A 74 -53.27 41.02 -16.17
CA GLY A 74 -52.25 40.00 -15.98
C GLY A 74 -50.90 40.70 -15.94
N THR A 75 -50.44 41.05 -14.74
CA THR A 75 -49.03 41.35 -14.50
C THR A 75 -48.26 40.12 -14.96
N VAL A 76 -47.67 40.19 -16.16
CA VAL A 76 -46.85 39.11 -16.70
C VAL A 76 -45.76 38.85 -15.68
N THR A 77 -45.94 37.77 -14.91
CA THR A 77 -45.00 37.32 -13.89
C THR A 77 -43.67 37.12 -14.59
N PHE A 78 -42.54 37.42 -13.91
CA PHE A 78 -41.20 37.24 -14.47
C PHE A 78 -41.03 35.87 -15.17
N LEU A 79 -41.56 34.81 -14.55
CA LEU A 79 -41.62 33.46 -15.10
C LEU A 79 -42.43 33.36 -16.40
N GLY A 80 -43.58 34.04 -16.50
CA GLY A 80 -44.39 34.08 -17.73
C GLY A 80 -43.68 34.77 -18.90
N ARG A 81 -42.83 35.75 -18.60
CA ARG A 81 -42.01 36.45 -19.61
C ARG A 81 -40.88 35.56 -20.14
N ILE A 82 -40.30 34.72 -19.29
CA ILE A 82 -39.35 33.68 -19.68
C ILE A 82 -40.06 32.64 -20.55
N ILE A 83 -41.21 32.12 -20.12
CA ILE A 83 -41.95 31.12 -20.87
C ILE A 83 -42.35 31.64 -22.26
N ASP A 84 -42.87 32.87 -22.36
CA ASP A 84 -43.25 33.47 -23.66
C ASP A 84 -42.04 33.70 -24.58
N PHE A 85 -40.86 34.01 -24.03
CA PHE A 85 -39.60 34.12 -24.77
C PHE A 85 -39.14 32.77 -25.36
N PHE A 86 -39.23 31.70 -24.59
CA PHE A 86 -38.89 30.34 -25.04
C PHE A 86 -39.93 29.73 -25.99
N LEU A 87 -41.21 30.11 -25.87
CA LEU A 87 -42.29 29.63 -26.73
C LEU A 87 -42.37 30.37 -28.07
N ARG A 88 -42.12 31.69 -28.10
CA ARG A 88 -42.17 32.48 -29.34
C ARG A 88 -40.84 32.53 -30.10
N GLY A 89 -39.72 32.31 -29.42
CA GLY A 89 -38.38 32.35 -30.01
C GLY A 89 -37.90 30.98 -30.49
N ASN A 90 -37.09 30.94 -31.55
CA ASN A 90 -36.37 29.74 -32.01
C ASN A 90 -35.19 29.34 -31.09
N VAL A 91 -35.16 29.85 -29.85
CA VAL A 91 -34.06 29.67 -28.89
C VAL A 91 -34.06 28.26 -28.31
N THR A 92 -35.25 27.68 -28.08
CA THR A 92 -35.42 26.33 -27.52
C THR A 92 -34.74 25.23 -28.36
N PRO A 93 -35.00 25.08 -29.68
CA PRO A 93 -34.33 24.06 -30.48
C PRO A 93 -32.81 24.30 -30.59
N PHE A 94 -32.36 25.55 -30.59
CA PHE A 94 -30.93 25.89 -30.60
C PHE A 94 -30.22 25.44 -29.32
N LEU A 95 -30.82 25.68 -28.15
CA LEU A 95 -30.29 25.22 -26.87
C LEU A 95 -30.29 23.69 -26.77
N ILE A 96 -31.28 23.01 -27.33
CA ILE A 96 -31.30 21.54 -27.40
C ILE A 96 -30.09 21.04 -28.20
N VAL A 97 -29.85 21.61 -29.38
CA VAL A 97 -28.70 21.23 -30.22
C VAL A 97 -27.37 21.51 -29.50
N ILE A 98 -27.22 22.68 -28.87
CA ILE A 98 -26.01 22.99 -28.09
C ILE A 98 -25.84 22.00 -26.93
N SER A 99 -26.91 21.68 -26.20
CA SER A 99 -26.85 20.71 -25.09
C SER A 99 -26.49 19.31 -25.57
N LEU A 100 -26.95 18.91 -26.75
CA LEU A 100 -26.61 17.62 -27.35
C LEU A 100 -25.14 17.57 -27.75
N ILE A 101 -24.63 18.64 -28.39
CA ILE A 101 -23.22 18.77 -28.75
C ILE A 101 -22.34 18.78 -27.49
N ALA A 102 -22.74 19.53 -26.45
CA ALA A 102 -22.03 19.56 -25.18
C ALA A 102 -22.04 18.20 -24.48
N GLY A 103 -23.15 17.46 -24.54
CA GLY A 103 -23.26 16.10 -24.01
C GLY A 103 -22.38 15.10 -24.77
N VAL A 104 -22.35 15.17 -26.10
CA VAL A 104 -21.44 14.34 -26.91
C VAL A 104 -19.98 14.68 -26.62
N LEU A 105 -19.64 15.97 -26.52
CA LEU A 105 -18.29 16.40 -26.16
C LEU A 105 -17.90 15.91 -24.76
N ALA A 106 -18.81 15.99 -23.77
CA ALA A 106 -18.57 15.47 -22.44
C ALA A 106 -18.29 13.96 -22.48
N ILE A 107 -19.07 13.17 -23.21
CA ILE A 107 -18.85 11.71 -23.34
C ILE A 107 -17.49 11.40 -23.98
N VAL A 108 -17.03 12.20 -24.93
CA VAL A 108 -15.74 11.99 -25.63
C VAL A 108 -14.55 12.46 -24.78
N VAL A 109 -14.69 13.52 -24.00
CA VAL A 109 -13.61 14.13 -23.22
C VAL A 109 -13.48 13.51 -21.82
N THR A 110 -14.56 13.01 -21.22
CA THR A 110 -14.53 12.42 -19.89
C THR A 110 -13.71 11.12 -19.89
N PRO A 111 -12.63 11.03 -19.08
CA PRO A 111 -11.87 9.81 -18.89
C PRO A 111 -12.79 8.67 -18.42
N ARG A 112 -12.52 7.46 -18.89
CA ARG A 112 -13.23 6.25 -18.49
C ARG A 112 -12.36 5.42 -17.58
N GLU A 113 -12.92 5.01 -16.46
CA GLU A 113 -12.28 4.11 -15.48
C GLU A 113 -13.14 2.86 -15.35
N GLU A 114 -12.52 1.71 -15.12
CA GLU A 114 -13.21 0.42 -14.98
C GLU A 114 -13.94 0.30 -13.63
N GLU A 115 -13.35 0.89 -12.58
CA GLU A 115 -13.86 0.87 -11.21
C GLU A 115 -13.90 2.29 -10.64
N PRO A 116 -14.83 2.60 -9.70
CA PRO A 116 -14.77 3.87 -8.98
C PRO A 116 -13.51 3.92 -8.11
N GLN A 117 -12.79 5.05 -8.13
CA GLN A 117 -11.64 5.24 -7.25
C GLN A 117 -12.07 5.25 -5.77
N ILE A 118 -11.57 4.28 -5.00
CA ILE A 118 -11.75 4.22 -3.55
C ILE A 118 -10.38 4.48 -2.92
N VAL A 119 -10.16 5.73 -2.49
CA VAL A 119 -8.93 6.10 -1.78
C VAL A 119 -9.04 5.67 -0.33
N VAL A 120 -8.31 4.62 0.03
CA VAL A 120 -8.13 4.18 1.42
C VAL A 120 -6.65 4.40 1.79
N PRO A 121 -6.32 5.48 2.53
CA PRO A 121 -4.94 5.72 2.92
C PRO A 121 -4.47 4.62 3.88
N MET A 122 -3.37 3.96 3.52
CA MET A 122 -2.74 2.99 4.39
C MET A 122 -1.23 3.01 4.23
N ALA A 123 -0.54 2.57 5.27
CA ALA A 123 0.91 2.44 5.27
C ALA A 123 1.35 1.26 6.13
N ASP A 124 2.44 0.64 5.73
CA ASP A 124 3.14 -0.37 6.49
C ASP A 124 4.33 0.25 7.22
N VAL A 125 4.43 -0.02 8.52
CA VAL A 125 5.62 0.26 9.32
C VAL A 125 6.39 -1.04 9.48
N TYR A 126 7.48 -1.16 8.73
CA TYR A 126 8.42 -2.28 8.84
C TYR A 126 9.38 -2.00 9.99
N VAL A 127 9.58 -2.99 10.86
CA VAL A 127 10.49 -2.89 12.00
C VAL A 127 11.43 -4.10 12.02
N SER A 128 12.73 -3.84 12.08
CA SER A 128 13.78 -4.86 12.14
C SER A 128 14.33 -4.96 13.56
N ALA A 129 14.26 -6.16 14.15
CA ALA A 129 14.82 -6.47 15.46
C ALA A 129 15.48 -7.87 15.42
N PRO A 130 16.61 -8.01 14.72
CA PRO A 130 17.26 -9.29 14.51
C PRO A 130 17.60 -9.99 15.84
N GLY A 131 17.40 -11.31 15.89
CA GLY A 131 17.71 -12.11 17.09
C GLY A 131 16.54 -12.33 18.05
N LEU A 132 15.41 -11.62 17.88
CA LEU A 132 14.21 -11.86 18.69
C LEU A 132 13.29 -12.95 18.10
N PRO A 133 12.75 -13.87 18.93
CA PRO A 133 11.71 -14.80 18.50
C PRO A 133 10.38 -14.06 18.27
N ALA A 134 9.51 -14.61 17.42
CA ALA A 134 8.27 -13.96 17.01
C ALA A 134 7.36 -13.53 18.18
N ALA A 135 7.27 -14.36 19.23
CA ALA A 135 6.47 -14.04 20.42
C ALA A 135 7.01 -12.84 21.22
N GLU A 136 8.33 -12.62 21.18
CA GLU A 136 8.94 -11.46 21.84
C GLU A 136 8.79 -10.19 20.99
N VAL A 137 8.96 -10.33 19.68
CA VAL A 137 8.66 -9.26 18.70
C VAL A 137 7.21 -8.78 18.85
N GLU A 138 6.25 -9.70 18.98
CA GLU A 138 4.84 -9.34 19.16
C GLU A 138 4.62 -8.50 20.42
N ARG A 139 5.21 -8.91 21.56
CA ARG A 139 4.99 -8.28 22.86
C ARG A 139 5.74 -6.98 23.04
N GLN A 140 7.00 -6.93 22.59
CA GLN A 140 7.88 -5.79 22.82
C GLN A 140 7.78 -4.73 21.70
N ILE A 141 7.44 -5.13 20.48
CA ILE A 141 7.51 -4.25 19.31
C ILE A 141 6.13 -4.03 18.69
N ALA A 142 5.47 -5.10 18.22
CA ALA A 142 4.23 -4.95 17.47
C ALA A 142 3.11 -4.37 18.35
N THR A 143 2.85 -4.95 19.53
CA THR A 143 1.76 -4.51 20.42
C THR A 143 1.91 -3.05 20.89
N PRO A 144 3.09 -2.58 21.33
CA PRO A 144 3.27 -1.16 21.69
C PRO A 144 3.14 -0.23 20.48
N LEU A 145 3.66 -0.63 19.32
CA LEU A 145 3.59 0.16 18.09
C LEU A 145 2.14 0.27 17.59
N GLU A 146 1.36 -0.81 17.61
CA GLU A 146 -0.07 -0.80 17.31
C GLU A 146 -0.83 0.18 18.19
N LYS A 147 -0.61 0.10 19.52
CA LYS A 147 -1.24 1.02 20.49
C LYS A 147 -0.86 2.47 20.23
N LEU A 148 0.36 2.73 19.78
CA LEU A 148 0.82 4.08 19.45
C LEU A 148 0.15 4.59 18.18
N LEU A 149 0.11 3.77 17.12
CA LEU A 149 -0.44 4.14 15.82
C LEU A 149 -1.97 4.25 15.83
N TYR A 150 -2.65 3.45 16.65
CA TYR A 150 -4.11 3.55 16.83
C TYR A 150 -4.57 4.87 17.48
N GLN A 151 -3.66 5.63 18.11
CA GLN A 151 -3.97 6.95 18.67
C GLN A 151 -3.93 8.07 17.63
N ILE A 152 -3.65 7.76 16.37
CA ILE A 152 -3.65 8.77 15.30
C ILE A 152 -5.09 9.05 14.88
N ASP A 153 -5.45 10.33 14.81
CA ASP A 153 -6.77 10.75 14.35
C ASP A 153 -6.99 10.37 12.88
N GLY A 154 -8.11 9.71 12.61
CA GLY A 154 -8.49 9.23 11.29
C GLY A 154 -8.12 7.76 11.03
N VAL A 155 -7.44 7.08 11.96
CA VAL A 155 -7.16 5.64 11.85
C VAL A 155 -8.43 4.83 12.13
N GLU A 156 -8.79 3.94 11.20
CA GLU A 156 -9.89 3.00 11.34
C GLU A 156 -9.39 1.67 11.93
N HIS A 157 -8.29 1.15 11.38
CA HIS A 157 -7.74 -0.16 11.75
C HIS A 157 -6.22 -0.14 11.81
N VAL A 158 -5.67 -0.93 12.72
CA VAL A 158 -4.25 -1.27 12.76
C VAL A 158 -4.13 -2.79 12.82
N TYR A 159 -3.34 -3.35 11.93
CA TYR A 159 -3.02 -4.77 11.88
C TYR A 159 -1.53 -4.96 12.10
N SER A 160 -1.12 -6.11 12.58
CA SER A 160 0.29 -6.46 12.66
C SER A 160 0.55 -7.91 12.30
N ALA A 161 1.77 -8.15 11.84
CA ALA A 161 2.31 -9.48 11.63
C ALA A 161 3.73 -9.51 12.23
N SER A 162 3.95 -10.42 13.18
CA SER A 162 5.25 -10.63 13.81
C SER A 162 5.92 -11.87 13.23
N ARG A 163 7.21 -11.74 12.90
CA ARG A 163 8.07 -12.82 12.42
C ARG A 163 9.34 -12.83 13.28
N PRO A 164 10.09 -13.95 13.32
CA PRO A 164 11.42 -13.94 13.94
C PRO A 164 12.26 -12.82 13.34
N GLY A 165 12.80 -11.95 14.19
CA GLY A 165 13.64 -10.83 13.77
C GLY A 165 12.94 -9.60 13.18
N SER A 166 11.62 -9.58 12.98
CA SER A 166 10.93 -8.45 12.32
C SER A 166 9.43 -8.38 12.59
N ALA A 167 8.87 -7.16 12.53
CA ALA A 167 7.43 -6.91 12.56
C ALA A 167 7.00 -6.03 11.38
N VAL A 168 5.77 -6.23 10.92
CA VAL A 168 5.10 -5.32 9.99
C VAL A 168 3.80 -4.86 10.64
N VAL A 169 3.60 -3.55 10.77
CA VAL A 169 2.37 -2.97 11.31
C VAL A 169 1.70 -2.13 10.23
N THR A 170 0.51 -2.55 9.78
CA THR A 170 -0.27 -1.90 8.74
C THR A 170 -1.31 -0.99 9.38
N VAL A 171 -1.23 0.31 9.08
CA VAL A 171 -2.19 1.32 9.55
C VAL A 171 -3.13 1.67 8.41
N ARG A 172 -4.44 1.61 8.65
CA ARG A 172 -5.49 1.98 7.69
C ARG A 172 -6.33 3.13 8.23
N PHE A 173 -6.48 4.17 7.44
CA PHE A 173 -7.33 5.33 7.73
C PHE A 173 -8.75 5.14 7.20
N PHE A 174 -9.68 5.95 7.69
CA PHE A 174 -11.03 6.02 7.14
C PHE A 174 -11.02 6.44 5.67
N VAL A 175 -11.99 5.91 4.91
CA VAL A 175 -12.22 6.30 3.51
C VAL A 175 -12.49 7.80 3.43
N GLY A 176 -11.75 8.49 2.55
CA GLY A 176 -11.87 9.94 2.33
C GLY A 176 -10.92 10.81 3.16
N GLU A 177 -10.10 10.23 4.04
CA GLU A 177 -8.94 10.95 4.60
C GLU A 177 -7.92 11.26 3.50
N ASP A 178 -7.22 12.39 3.64
CA ASP A 178 -6.15 12.78 2.73
C ASP A 178 -4.93 11.84 2.90
N ARG A 179 -4.37 11.39 1.78
CA ARG A 179 -3.30 10.38 1.76
C ARG A 179 -2.00 10.94 2.30
N GLU A 180 -1.58 12.09 1.79
CA GLU A 180 -0.35 12.76 2.19
C GLU A 180 -0.40 13.11 3.69
N ASP A 181 -1.48 13.70 4.16
CA ASP A 181 -1.67 14.06 5.56
C ASP A 181 -1.66 12.81 6.46
N SER A 182 -2.30 11.73 6.04
CA SER A 182 -2.31 10.45 6.76
C SER A 182 -0.90 9.87 6.92
N LEU A 183 -0.09 9.90 5.85
CA LEU A 183 1.31 9.46 5.90
C LEU A 183 2.16 10.35 6.80
N VAL A 184 1.98 11.67 6.73
CA VAL A 184 2.66 12.63 7.60
C VAL A 184 2.28 12.41 9.07
N LYS A 185 1.00 12.14 9.36
CA LYS A 185 0.54 11.78 10.72
C LYS A 185 1.26 10.54 11.26
N ILE A 186 1.37 9.48 10.46
CA ILE A 186 2.10 8.25 10.84
C ILE A 186 3.57 8.58 11.10
N TYR A 187 4.23 9.25 10.16
CA TYR A 187 5.64 9.62 10.28
C TYR A 187 5.88 10.43 11.56
N ASN A 188 5.11 11.50 11.77
CA ASN A 188 5.21 12.31 12.98
C ASN A 188 4.96 11.51 14.25
N LYS A 189 3.98 10.61 14.26
CA LYS A 189 3.69 9.78 15.45
C LYS A 189 4.83 8.84 15.79
N VAL A 190 5.43 8.18 14.79
CA VAL A 190 6.59 7.29 14.98
C VAL A 190 7.81 8.10 15.43
N PHE A 191 8.17 9.15 14.70
CA PHE A 191 9.40 9.91 14.93
C PHE A 191 9.33 10.86 16.15
N SER A 192 8.15 11.14 16.69
CA SER A 192 8.01 11.87 17.97
C SER A 192 8.10 10.98 19.19
N ASN A 193 8.12 9.65 19.03
CA ASN A 193 8.15 8.68 20.13
C ASN A 193 9.41 7.81 20.10
N LEU A 194 10.48 8.28 19.45
CA LEU A 194 11.75 7.57 19.34
C LEU A 194 12.40 7.28 20.70
N ASP A 195 12.14 8.13 21.68
CA ASP A 195 12.59 7.99 23.06
C ASP A 195 11.99 6.77 23.78
N ARG A 196 10.90 6.21 23.26
CA ARG A 196 10.16 5.09 23.86
C ARG A 196 10.41 3.76 23.14
N ILE A 197 11.34 3.75 22.20
CA ILE A 197 11.64 2.59 21.37
C ILE A 197 12.56 1.62 22.14
N PRO A 198 12.23 0.32 22.18
CA PRO A 198 13.13 -0.71 22.70
C PRO A 198 14.51 -0.68 22.01
N PRO A 199 15.61 -0.91 22.76
CA PRO A 199 16.96 -0.89 22.20
C PRO A 199 17.22 -2.00 21.16
N ASP A 200 16.39 -3.04 21.13
CA ASP A 200 16.52 -4.18 20.22
C ASP A 200 16.11 -3.85 18.77
N ILE A 201 15.54 -2.67 18.52
CA ILE A 201 15.15 -2.22 17.18
C ILE A 201 16.36 -1.61 16.47
N VAL A 202 16.77 -2.23 15.36
CA VAL A 202 17.92 -1.78 14.55
C VAL A 202 17.51 -0.77 13.49
N SER A 203 16.32 -0.94 12.90
CA SER A 203 15.79 -0.02 11.89
C SER A 203 14.27 -0.11 11.78
N TRP A 204 13.65 0.97 11.29
CA TRP A 204 12.26 0.97 10.82
C TRP A 204 12.14 1.73 9.51
N VAL A 205 11.10 1.40 8.74
CA VAL A 205 10.74 2.11 7.52
C VAL A 205 9.23 2.20 7.42
N VAL A 206 8.71 3.41 7.22
CA VAL A 206 7.30 3.64 6.87
C VAL A 206 7.18 3.61 5.36
N LYS A 207 6.34 2.73 4.82
CA LYS A 207 6.05 2.63 3.39
C LYS A 207 4.56 2.86 3.13
N PRO A 208 4.17 3.76 2.22
CA PRO A 208 2.78 3.83 1.79
C PRO A 208 2.37 2.51 1.14
N VAL A 209 1.11 2.13 1.32
CA VAL A 209 0.50 0.99 0.62
C VAL A 209 -0.60 1.56 -0.27
N GLU A 210 -0.51 1.28 -1.56
CA GLU A 210 -1.50 1.72 -2.54
C GLU A 210 -2.39 0.52 -2.92
N ILE A 211 -3.71 0.72 -2.99
CA ILE A 211 -4.63 -0.33 -3.48
C ILE A 211 -4.47 -0.46 -5.00
N ASP A 212 -4.17 0.65 -5.65
CA ASP A 212 -4.02 0.77 -7.11
C ASP A 212 -2.61 0.36 -7.60
N ASP A 213 -1.78 -0.22 -6.72
CA ASP A 213 -0.41 -0.68 -7.00
C ASP A 213 -0.41 -2.01 -7.80
N VAL A 214 -1.39 -2.16 -8.70
CA VAL A 214 -1.62 -3.34 -9.54
C VAL A 214 -0.85 -3.16 -10.86
N PRO A 215 -0.02 -4.14 -11.28
CA PRO A 215 0.70 -4.04 -12.55
C PRO A 215 -0.26 -3.89 -13.74
N ILE A 216 -0.15 -2.78 -14.47
CA ILE A 216 -0.94 -2.53 -15.70
C ILE A 216 -0.41 -3.39 -16.87
N VAL A 217 0.90 -3.65 -16.88
CA VAL A 217 1.58 -4.47 -17.88
C VAL A 217 2.47 -5.48 -17.18
N ILE A 218 2.34 -6.75 -17.59
CA ILE A 218 3.23 -7.83 -17.16
C ILE A 218 3.96 -8.33 -18.39
N VAL A 219 5.29 -8.22 -18.37
CA VAL A 219 6.17 -8.75 -19.42
C VAL A 219 6.90 -9.96 -18.84
N THR A 220 6.79 -11.10 -19.52
CA THR A 220 7.54 -12.31 -19.15
C THR A 220 8.65 -12.55 -20.17
N LEU A 221 9.89 -12.60 -19.70
CA LEU A 221 11.03 -12.98 -20.52
C LEU A 221 11.23 -14.49 -20.42
N TRP A 222 11.38 -15.15 -21.56
CA TRP A 222 11.64 -16.58 -21.65
C TRP A 222 12.60 -16.88 -22.80
N SER A 223 13.19 -18.08 -22.80
CA SER A 223 14.10 -18.53 -23.87
C SER A 223 13.72 -19.93 -24.37
N ASP A 224 13.77 -20.13 -25.68
CA ASP A 224 13.67 -21.42 -26.36
C ASP A 224 14.92 -22.29 -26.19
N ARG A 225 16.00 -21.72 -25.61
CA ARG A 225 17.31 -22.37 -25.41
C ARG A 225 17.80 -22.15 -23.99
N PRO A 226 17.17 -22.78 -22.99
CA PRO A 226 17.49 -22.57 -21.58
C PRO A 226 18.93 -22.96 -21.20
N GLN A 227 19.61 -23.79 -22.02
CA GLN A 227 21.02 -24.12 -21.81
C GLN A 227 21.98 -23.00 -22.24
N GLN A 228 21.54 -22.07 -23.10
CA GLN A 228 22.33 -20.93 -23.57
C GLN A 228 21.97 -19.65 -22.81
N ILE A 229 20.68 -19.47 -22.54
CA ILE A 229 20.15 -18.31 -21.82
C ILE A 229 19.39 -18.86 -20.61
N ASP A 230 20.08 -18.91 -19.49
CA ASP A 230 19.49 -19.35 -18.22
C ASP A 230 18.75 -18.20 -17.53
N ASP A 231 18.16 -18.49 -16.38
CA ASP A 231 17.41 -17.51 -15.58
C ASP A 231 18.28 -16.34 -15.07
N PHE A 232 19.59 -16.54 -14.94
CA PHE A 232 20.55 -15.48 -14.63
C PHE A 232 20.73 -14.51 -15.80
N ALA A 233 20.93 -15.04 -17.02
CA ALA A 233 21.00 -14.22 -18.22
C ALA A 233 19.69 -13.46 -18.48
N LEU A 234 18.54 -14.13 -18.31
CA LEU A 234 17.22 -13.48 -18.44
C LEU A 234 17.03 -12.36 -17.42
N ARG A 235 17.46 -12.55 -16.16
CA ARG A 235 17.38 -11.51 -15.12
C ARG A 235 18.18 -10.27 -15.51
N ARG A 236 19.38 -10.44 -16.07
CA ARG A 236 20.20 -9.31 -16.54
C ARG A 236 19.55 -8.55 -17.70
N ILE A 237 18.94 -9.27 -18.64
CA ILE A 237 18.16 -8.64 -19.71
C ILE A 237 16.97 -7.87 -19.12
N ALA A 238 16.28 -8.44 -18.12
CA ALA A 238 15.19 -7.78 -17.42
C ALA A 238 15.66 -6.51 -16.69
N GLU A 239 16.84 -6.51 -16.09
CA GLU A 239 17.43 -5.34 -15.40
C GLU A 239 17.72 -4.19 -16.38
N GLU A 240 18.27 -4.50 -17.55
CA GLU A 240 18.47 -3.48 -18.60
C GLU A 240 17.14 -2.96 -19.16
N LEU A 241 16.15 -3.86 -19.35
CA LEU A 241 14.82 -3.47 -19.77
C LEU A 241 14.10 -2.61 -18.73
N ASP A 242 14.28 -2.90 -17.45
CA ASP A 242 13.71 -2.15 -16.33
C ASP A 242 14.20 -0.70 -16.32
N ILE A 243 15.49 -0.47 -16.53
CA ILE A 243 16.07 0.88 -16.67
C ILE A 243 15.43 1.62 -17.86
N ALA A 244 15.27 0.93 -19.01
CA ALA A 244 14.64 1.52 -20.19
C ALA A 244 13.16 1.85 -19.98
N LEU A 245 12.42 1.00 -19.25
CA LEU A 245 11.01 1.21 -18.94
C LEU A 245 10.81 2.34 -17.92
N GLN A 246 11.69 2.49 -16.93
CA GLN A 246 11.65 3.60 -15.98
C GLN A 246 11.83 4.98 -16.63
N ALA A 247 12.46 5.04 -17.81
CA ALA A 247 12.61 6.28 -18.57
C ALA A 247 11.31 6.74 -19.28
N VAL A 248 10.28 5.90 -19.33
CA VAL A 248 8.98 6.24 -19.95
C VAL A 248 8.20 7.18 -19.02
N PRO A 249 7.71 8.34 -19.51
CA PRO A 249 6.92 9.27 -18.70
C PRO A 249 5.70 8.60 -18.07
N GLU A 250 5.32 9.03 -16.86
CA GLU A 250 4.19 8.49 -16.09
C GLU A 250 4.35 7.01 -15.68
N THR A 251 5.58 6.49 -15.63
CA THR A 251 5.86 5.16 -15.05
C THR A 251 6.17 5.32 -13.56
N ASN A 252 5.32 4.78 -12.69
CA ASN A 252 5.50 4.88 -11.23
C ASN A 252 6.55 3.88 -10.72
N ARG A 253 6.25 2.57 -10.81
CA ARG A 253 7.11 1.50 -10.30
C ARG A 253 7.18 0.34 -11.27
N THR A 254 8.40 -0.01 -11.66
CA THR A 254 8.69 -1.28 -12.32
C THR A 254 9.31 -2.24 -11.31
N SER A 255 9.06 -3.54 -11.48
CA SER A 255 9.61 -4.56 -10.59
C SER A 255 9.90 -5.83 -11.36
N ILE A 256 11.00 -6.48 -11.01
CA ILE A 256 11.42 -7.73 -11.65
C ILE A 256 11.18 -8.87 -10.68
N VAL A 257 10.42 -9.87 -11.14
CA VAL A 257 10.07 -11.07 -10.37
C VAL A 257 10.69 -12.28 -11.03
N GLY A 258 11.32 -13.15 -10.23
CA GLY A 258 12.02 -14.33 -10.71
C GLY A 258 13.44 -14.04 -11.19
N GLY A 259 14.14 -15.11 -11.61
CA GLY A 259 15.55 -15.09 -12.01
C GLY A 259 16.53 -14.86 -10.85
N ARG A 260 17.74 -15.38 -10.98
CA ARG A 260 18.82 -15.17 -10.00
C ARG A 260 19.55 -13.85 -10.29
N PRO A 261 19.64 -12.90 -9.34
CA PRO A 261 20.46 -11.70 -9.52
C PRO A 261 21.95 -12.03 -9.46
N ARG A 262 22.79 -11.15 -10.01
CA ARG A 262 24.26 -11.25 -9.88
C ARG A 262 24.68 -10.96 -8.44
N VAL A 263 25.47 -11.86 -7.86
CA VAL A 263 26.13 -11.66 -6.57
C VAL A 263 27.57 -12.16 -6.65
N VAL A 264 28.46 -11.51 -5.90
CA VAL A 264 29.81 -12.05 -5.65
C VAL A 264 29.76 -12.75 -4.31
N ARG A 265 29.80 -14.08 -4.33
CA ARG A 265 29.79 -14.92 -3.12
C ARG A 265 31.21 -15.08 -2.60
N VAL A 266 31.39 -14.74 -1.33
CA VAL A 266 32.65 -14.88 -0.60
C VAL A 266 32.55 -16.13 0.27
N GLU A 267 33.19 -17.21 -0.16
CA GLU A 267 33.22 -18.49 0.55
C GLU A 267 34.49 -18.55 1.40
N LEU A 268 34.34 -18.31 2.70
CA LEU A 268 35.46 -18.29 3.65
C LEU A 268 36.04 -19.70 3.83
N ASP A 269 37.36 -19.82 3.77
CA ASP A 269 38.09 -21.06 4.06
C ASP A 269 38.55 -21.05 5.53
N PRO A 270 38.00 -21.92 6.40
CA PRO A 270 38.34 -21.96 7.82
C PRO A 270 39.82 -22.24 8.09
N ASP A 271 40.46 -23.08 7.28
CA ASP A 271 41.86 -23.46 7.46
C ASP A 271 42.78 -22.30 7.04
N ALA A 272 42.45 -21.64 5.92
CA ALA A 272 43.17 -20.47 5.44
C ALA A 272 43.05 -19.25 6.38
N LEU A 273 41.88 -19.06 6.98
CA LEU A 273 41.63 -18.05 8.01
C LEU A 273 42.47 -18.31 9.26
N ALA A 274 42.48 -19.56 9.75
CA ALA A 274 43.28 -19.95 10.92
C ALA A 274 44.78 -19.78 10.67
N ALA A 275 45.26 -20.20 9.50
CA ALA A 275 46.67 -20.07 9.09
C ALA A 275 47.13 -18.61 9.02
N ARG A 276 46.23 -17.68 8.72
CA ARG A 276 46.52 -16.24 8.63
C ARG A 276 45.97 -15.45 9.81
N GLN A 277 45.68 -16.11 10.94
CA GLN A 277 45.21 -15.49 12.18
C GLN A 277 44.10 -14.45 11.97
N THR A 278 43.20 -14.73 11.02
CA THR A 278 42.14 -13.80 10.61
C THR A 278 40.79 -14.41 10.97
N SER A 279 39.91 -13.61 11.57
CA SER A 279 38.57 -14.06 11.95
C SER A 279 37.54 -13.76 10.85
N PRO A 280 36.45 -14.56 10.74
CA PRO A 280 35.33 -14.23 9.84
C PRO A 280 34.74 -12.83 10.08
N LEU A 281 34.76 -12.37 11.34
CA LEU A 281 34.24 -11.06 11.71
C LEU A 281 35.13 -9.92 11.21
N GLU A 282 36.45 -10.09 11.26
CA GLU A 282 37.40 -9.14 10.68
C GLU A 282 37.19 -9.03 9.17
N VAL A 283 36.98 -10.15 8.47
CA VAL A 283 36.67 -10.13 7.04
C VAL A 283 35.37 -9.35 6.78
N ALA A 284 34.30 -9.64 7.50
CA ALA A 284 33.02 -8.95 7.34
C ALA A 284 33.15 -7.44 7.60
N TRP A 285 33.89 -7.04 8.64
CA TRP A 285 34.13 -5.65 8.97
C TRP A 285 34.98 -4.94 7.92
N ALA A 286 36.07 -5.57 7.48
CA ALA A 286 36.97 -5.05 6.45
C ALA A 286 36.24 -4.80 5.13
N LEU A 287 35.37 -5.73 4.70
CA LEU A 287 34.56 -5.53 3.49
C LEU A 287 33.57 -4.38 3.65
N GLY A 288 32.97 -4.23 4.83
CA GLY A 288 32.04 -3.13 5.14
C GLY A 288 32.68 -1.75 5.07
N VAL A 289 33.93 -1.60 5.53
CA VAL A 289 34.64 -0.32 5.52
C VAL A 289 35.39 -0.04 4.22
N SER A 290 35.73 -1.09 3.46
CA SER A 290 36.50 -0.96 2.21
C SER A 290 35.64 -0.63 0.99
N ASN A 291 34.33 -0.91 1.03
CA ASN A 291 33.40 -0.59 -0.06
C ASN A 291 32.73 0.77 0.12
N VAL A 292 33.52 1.80 0.47
CA VAL A 292 33.01 3.15 0.78
C VAL A 292 33.80 4.19 -0.01
N ARG A 293 33.07 5.10 -0.65
CA ARG A 293 33.61 6.31 -1.26
C ARG A 293 33.15 7.53 -0.47
N ALA A 294 34.10 8.37 -0.06
CA ALA A 294 33.82 9.57 0.74
C ALA A 294 34.57 10.79 0.19
N ARG A 295 34.00 11.99 0.34
CA ARG A 295 34.71 13.24 0.04
C ARG A 295 35.59 13.61 1.22
N ALA A 296 36.90 13.66 1.00
CA ALA A 296 37.87 14.08 2.01
C ALA A 296 37.92 15.60 2.18
N GLY A 297 37.56 16.36 1.15
CA GLY A 297 37.47 17.82 1.19
C GLY A 297 37.73 18.44 -0.18
N ASP A 298 38.14 19.69 -0.17
CA ASP A 298 38.55 20.45 -1.34
C ASP A 298 39.78 21.31 -1.03
N PHE A 299 40.53 21.66 -2.07
CA PHE A 299 41.59 22.66 -1.96
C PHE A 299 41.59 23.57 -3.18
N ASP A 300 41.87 24.85 -2.94
CA ASP A 300 41.92 25.86 -3.98
C ASP A 300 43.36 26.07 -4.46
N GLN A 301 43.56 26.05 -5.78
CA GLN A 301 44.82 26.39 -6.42
C GLN A 301 44.58 27.13 -7.75
N ALA A 302 45.22 28.28 -7.92
CA ALA A 302 45.15 29.10 -9.14
C ALA A 302 43.72 29.41 -9.60
N ASP A 303 42.90 29.94 -8.68
CA ASP A 303 41.48 30.26 -8.89
C ASP A 303 40.62 29.07 -9.34
N ARG A 304 41.04 27.84 -8.97
CA ARG A 304 40.28 26.60 -9.20
C ARG A 304 40.17 25.82 -7.90
N SER A 305 38.97 25.34 -7.60
CA SER A 305 38.71 24.43 -6.48
C SER A 305 38.80 22.98 -6.97
N PHE A 306 39.61 22.16 -6.29
CA PHE A 306 39.78 20.74 -6.56
C PHE A 306 39.14 19.93 -5.44
N LEU A 307 38.15 19.12 -5.79
CA LEU A 307 37.49 18.19 -4.87
C LEU A 307 38.35 16.92 -4.73
N VAL A 308 38.61 16.51 -3.50
CA VAL A 308 39.36 15.30 -3.18
C VAL A 308 38.40 14.26 -2.63
N ASP A 309 38.22 13.18 -3.39
CA ASP A 309 37.47 11.99 -2.96
C ASP A 309 38.47 10.89 -2.55
N VAL A 310 38.11 10.09 -1.55
CA VAL A 310 38.88 8.96 -1.03
C VAL A 310 38.03 7.69 -1.03
N GLY A 311 38.70 6.56 -1.19
CA GLY A 311 38.06 5.26 -1.34
C GLY A 311 37.44 5.06 -2.72
N ASP A 312 37.09 3.83 -3.02
CA ASP A 312 36.39 3.46 -4.25
C ASP A 312 35.47 2.26 -3.98
N PHE A 313 34.48 2.07 -4.84
CA PHE A 313 33.63 0.87 -4.78
C PHE A 313 34.33 -0.30 -5.48
N PHE A 314 34.05 -1.51 -5.02
CA PHE A 314 34.48 -2.72 -5.74
C PHE A 314 33.72 -2.82 -7.07
N THR A 315 34.43 -2.87 -8.19
CA THR A 315 33.79 -2.94 -9.51
C THR A 315 33.64 -4.37 -10.00
N ASP A 316 34.57 -5.25 -9.63
CA ASP A 316 34.56 -6.66 -10.01
C ASP A 316 35.07 -7.58 -8.88
N ALA A 317 35.07 -8.88 -9.15
CA ALA A 317 35.54 -9.88 -8.19
C ALA A 317 37.08 -9.87 -8.01
N GLU A 318 37.84 -9.33 -8.95
CA GLU A 318 39.30 -9.18 -8.82
C GLU A 318 39.66 -8.09 -7.81
N ASP A 319 38.93 -6.97 -7.85
CA ASP A 319 39.05 -5.90 -6.85
C ASP A 319 38.75 -6.44 -5.46
N LEU A 320 37.66 -7.20 -5.33
CA LEU A 320 37.27 -7.81 -4.06
C LEU A 320 38.33 -8.80 -3.58
N ARG A 321 38.96 -9.56 -4.49
CA ARG A 321 40.03 -10.51 -4.14
C ARG A 321 41.26 -9.82 -3.56
N ARG A 322 41.57 -8.63 -4.06
CA ARG A 322 42.69 -7.78 -3.62
C ARG A 322 42.36 -6.91 -2.41
N ALA A 323 41.15 -6.98 -1.87
CA ALA A 323 40.79 -6.25 -0.67
C ALA A 323 41.62 -6.76 0.52
N VAL A 324 42.23 -5.86 1.28
CA VAL A 324 42.97 -6.21 2.50
C VAL A 324 41.95 -6.42 3.62
N VAL A 325 41.94 -7.62 4.20
CA VAL A 325 41.00 -8.00 5.26
C VAL A 325 41.61 -7.95 6.65
N ASN A 326 42.92 -8.12 6.75
CA ASN A 326 43.65 -8.07 8.02
C ASN A 326 45.13 -7.75 7.77
N VAL A 327 45.87 -7.41 8.82
CA VAL A 327 47.33 -7.24 8.79
C VAL A 327 47.93 -7.99 9.97
N VAL A 328 48.74 -9.00 9.66
CA VAL A 328 49.38 -9.86 10.66
C VAL A 328 50.89 -9.68 10.56
N ASP A 329 51.55 -9.30 11.65
CA ASP A 329 52.99 -9.02 11.71
C ASP A 329 53.49 -8.05 10.63
N GLY A 330 52.64 -7.08 10.24
CA GLY A 330 52.94 -6.09 9.21
C GLY A 330 52.76 -6.60 7.76
N ILE A 331 52.32 -7.85 7.59
CA ILE A 331 52.02 -8.44 6.28
C ILE A 331 50.51 -8.33 6.03
N PRO A 332 50.07 -7.68 4.93
CA PRO A 332 48.66 -7.59 4.60
C PRO A 332 48.12 -8.96 4.15
N VAL A 333 46.99 -9.34 4.70
CA VAL A 333 46.21 -10.52 4.31
C VAL A 333 45.09 -10.05 3.39
N HIS A 334 45.03 -10.57 2.17
CA HIS A 334 43.99 -10.20 1.22
C HIS A 334 42.76 -11.10 1.36
N LEU A 335 41.63 -10.73 0.75
CA LEU A 335 40.45 -11.58 0.79
C LEU A 335 40.69 -12.89 0.04
N GLY A 336 41.35 -12.83 -1.12
CA GLY A 336 41.66 -14.02 -1.91
C GLY A 336 42.62 -15.00 -1.24
N ASP A 337 43.30 -14.56 -0.20
CA ASP A 337 44.13 -15.41 0.62
C ASP A 337 43.27 -16.34 1.47
N VAL A 338 42.17 -15.84 2.03
CA VAL A 338 41.36 -16.52 3.07
C VAL A 338 39.97 -16.95 2.58
N ALA A 339 39.62 -16.66 1.34
CA ALA A 339 38.30 -16.95 0.78
C ALA A 339 38.36 -17.25 -0.72
N THR A 340 37.44 -18.11 -1.17
CA THR A 340 37.15 -18.31 -2.59
C THR A 340 36.04 -17.36 -3.01
N LEU A 341 36.26 -16.61 -4.09
CA LEU A 341 35.27 -15.70 -4.64
C LEU A 341 34.60 -16.32 -5.86
N VAL A 342 33.27 -16.40 -5.82
CA VAL A 342 32.44 -16.88 -6.94
C VAL A 342 31.56 -15.72 -7.40
N ASP A 343 31.87 -15.18 -8.58
CA ASP A 343 31.03 -14.17 -9.25
C ASP A 343 30.01 -14.88 -10.15
N GLY A 344 28.73 -14.72 -9.85
CA GLY A 344 27.69 -15.38 -10.62
C GLY A 344 26.28 -15.18 -10.06
N PRO A 345 25.36 -16.10 -10.38
CA PRO A 345 24.00 -16.01 -9.89
C PRO A 345 23.93 -16.28 -8.38
N ALA A 346 23.00 -15.60 -7.72
CA ALA A 346 22.62 -15.89 -6.34
C ALA A 346 22.15 -17.33 -6.15
N GLU A 347 22.12 -17.78 -4.90
CA GLU A 347 21.51 -19.06 -4.56
C GLU A 347 20.01 -19.06 -4.89
N ARG A 348 19.50 -20.20 -5.34
CA ARG A 348 18.12 -20.30 -5.81
C ARG A 348 17.17 -20.31 -4.61
N SER A 349 16.43 -19.22 -4.43
CA SER A 349 15.44 -19.06 -3.35
C SER A 349 13.99 -19.30 -3.81
N GLY A 350 13.73 -19.32 -5.12
CA GLY A 350 12.40 -19.50 -5.69
C GLY A 350 12.44 -19.93 -7.16
N TYR A 351 11.27 -20.29 -7.68
CA TYR A 351 11.05 -20.66 -9.08
C TYR A 351 9.87 -19.88 -9.64
N THR A 352 9.98 -19.46 -10.90
CA THR A 352 8.91 -18.77 -11.63
C THR A 352 8.60 -19.59 -12.88
N TRP A 353 7.31 -19.71 -13.21
CA TRP A 353 6.86 -20.56 -14.31
C TRP A 353 5.94 -19.74 -15.20
N ILE A 354 6.05 -19.96 -16.52
CA ILE A 354 5.09 -19.43 -17.50
C ILE A 354 4.24 -20.60 -18.01
N GLY A 355 2.92 -20.44 -18.00
CA GLY A 355 2.00 -21.42 -18.57
C GLY A 355 1.48 -20.93 -19.91
N PHE A 356 1.76 -21.65 -20.98
CA PHE A 356 1.13 -21.42 -22.28
C PHE A 356 -0.23 -22.14 -22.35
N GLY A 357 -1.20 -21.55 -23.05
CA GLY A 357 -2.53 -22.15 -23.21
C GLY A 357 -2.49 -23.43 -24.05
N ALA A 358 -3.57 -24.23 -24.01
CA ALA A 358 -3.67 -25.53 -24.70
C ALA A 358 -3.52 -25.48 -26.24
N ALA A 359 -3.43 -24.29 -26.85
CA ALA A 359 -3.17 -24.09 -28.27
C ALA A 359 -1.66 -24.10 -28.62
N GLU A 360 -0.78 -24.02 -27.63
CA GLU A 360 0.67 -23.98 -27.80
C GLU A 360 1.24 -25.38 -27.52
N GLY A 361 1.64 -26.06 -28.59
CA GLY A 361 1.83 -27.51 -28.64
C GLY A 361 3.07 -28.08 -27.95
N ASP A 362 3.69 -27.38 -27.00
CA ASP A 362 4.86 -27.89 -26.28
C ASP A 362 4.85 -27.52 -24.78
N PRO A 363 4.50 -28.48 -23.89
CA PRO A 363 4.38 -28.24 -22.45
C PRO A 363 5.72 -28.06 -21.71
N ASP A 364 6.86 -28.30 -22.37
CA ASP A 364 8.19 -28.26 -21.73
C ASP A 364 8.91 -26.89 -21.85
N LEU A 365 8.32 -25.90 -22.55
CA LEU A 365 8.89 -24.55 -22.72
C LEU A 365 8.79 -23.63 -21.47
N ALA A 366 8.34 -24.17 -20.34
CA ALA A 366 7.77 -23.41 -19.23
C ALA A 366 8.70 -23.13 -18.03
N VAL A 367 10.00 -23.45 -18.12
CA VAL A 367 10.89 -23.45 -16.94
C VAL A 367 12.04 -22.45 -17.09
N ALA A 368 12.06 -21.42 -16.23
CA ALA A 368 13.20 -20.54 -16.00
C ALA A 368 13.46 -20.36 -14.49
#